data_AF-A0A0C9WSM1-F1
#
_entry.id   AF-A0A0C9WSM1-F1
#
_cell.length_a   1.000
_cell.length_b   1.000
_cell.length_c   1.000
_cell.angle_alpha   90.00
_cell.angle_beta   90.00
_cell.angle_gamma   90.00
#
_symmetry.space_group_name_H-M   'P 1'
#
loop_
_entity.id
_entity.type
_entity.pdbx_description
1 polymer ?
#
loop_
_entity_poly.entity_id
_entity_poly.type
_entity_poly.pdbx_seq_one_letter_code
_entity_poly.pdbx_strand_id
1 'polypeptide(L)'
;MKAIRTSDAQKRNMLDLGPFHSRVHDHMQKMITNPDILIGKDLDFSESHKTATLDGEKWQNPAVVKKIFDLIPTLTHFCNLLIAFFKGAAQTWECFTSEFAPGGLIDEATAEERELAFMPAANDENEGLLGSFRRLMHYQPQLTLLSCNALITFYRNNTEAFMAEKFTEEEDYQYIYKLGREANGEEKKRRKELVDFHDKQQAEKTGRKEVLERNAKATAEQIAQLDLVFDKEKVPELKGTSLKDQLRLFKNAGAPNLQKGPMPIKVADIRKALVDAIDLHTNGTWKLVQDEESETEHINLSEEEGDEEDEEDGWEDIEDYESESESE
;
A
#
# COMPACT_ATOMS: atom_id res chain seq x y z
N MET A 1 -11.10 -13.00 18.65
CA MET A 1 -10.87 -12.11 19.81
C MET A 1 -12.15 -11.94 20.59
N LYS A 2 -12.30 -12.65 21.72
CA LYS A 2 -13.48 -12.56 22.58
C LYS A 2 -13.47 -11.30 23.43
N ALA A 3 -12.30 -10.89 23.93
CA ALA A 3 -12.11 -9.68 24.73
C ALA A 3 -12.60 -8.42 24.00
N ILE A 4 -12.14 -8.16 22.77
CA ILE A 4 -12.57 -7.00 21.98
C ILE A 4 -14.09 -7.00 21.75
N ARG A 5 -14.66 -8.14 21.31
CA ARG A 5 -16.12 -8.27 21.11
C ARG A 5 -16.92 -8.10 22.40
N THR A 6 -16.36 -8.49 23.54
CA THR A 6 -16.98 -8.28 24.85
C THR A 6 -16.92 -6.81 25.24
N SER A 7 -15.80 -6.13 24.99
CA SER A 7 -15.66 -4.68 25.17
C SER A 7 -16.64 -3.91 24.28
N ASP A 8 -16.81 -4.33 23.03
CA ASP A 8 -17.76 -3.74 22.09
C ASP A 8 -19.22 -3.94 22.53
N ALA A 9 -19.58 -5.16 22.96
CA ALA A 9 -20.90 -5.45 23.56
C ALA A 9 -21.17 -4.63 24.84
N GLN A 10 -20.11 -4.28 25.58
CA GLN A 10 -20.17 -3.42 26.76
C GLN A 10 -20.10 -1.92 26.41
N LYS A 11 -20.03 -1.56 25.13
CA LYS A 11 -19.85 -0.19 24.62
C LYS A 11 -18.65 0.52 25.24
N ARG A 12 -17.58 -0.23 25.51
CA ARG A 12 -16.32 0.33 25.99
C ARG A 12 -15.63 1.05 24.84
N ASN A 13 -15.11 2.24 25.12
CA ASN A 13 -14.34 3.00 24.15
C ASN A 13 -13.06 2.24 23.75
N MET A 14 -12.76 2.20 22.45
CA MET A 14 -11.51 1.67 21.90
C MET A 14 -10.28 2.28 22.59
N LEU A 15 -10.35 3.58 22.90
CA LEU A 15 -9.25 4.34 23.52
C LEU A 15 -8.88 3.81 24.91
N ASP A 16 -9.76 3.08 25.59
CA ASP A 16 -9.51 2.48 26.90
C ASP A 16 -8.87 1.07 26.82
N LEU A 17 -8.53 0.60 25.62
CA LEU A 17 -7.98 -0.74 25.39
C LEU A 17 -6.44 -0.79 25.45
N GLY A 18 -5.75 0.31 25.78
CA GLY A 18 -4.28 0.32 25.94
C GLY A 18 -3.71 -0.83 26.78
N PRO A 19 -4.28 -1.15 27.97
CA PRO A 19 -3.84 -2.31 28.77
C PRO A 19 -4.08 -3.65 28.08
N PHE A 20 -5.11 -3.77 27.23
CA PHE A 20 -5.33 -4.97 26.43
C PHE A 20 -4.27 -5.10 25.33
N HIS A 21 -3.97 -4.03 24.62
CA HIS A 21 -2.91 -4.00 23.59
C HIS A 21 -1.54 -4.38 24.16
N SER A 22 -1.20 -3.86 25.34
CA SER A 22 0.03 -4.22 26.06
C SER A 22 0.10 -5.72 26.39
N ARG A 23 -1.01 -6.31 26.89
CA ARG A 23 -1.09 -7.75 27.15
C ARG A 23 -0.93 -8.61 25.90
N VAL A 24 -1.48 -8.17 24.76
CA VAL A 24 -1.31 -8.86 23.47
C VAL A 24 0.16 -8.85 23.06
N HIS A 25 0.82 -7.71 23.14
CA HIS A 25 2.25 -7.58 22.84
C HIS A 25 3.11 -8.47 23.75
N ASP A 26 2.89 -8.41 25.07
CA ASP A 26 3.60 -9.25 26.04
C ASP A 26 3.41 -10.75 25.79
N HIS A 27 2.21 -11.15 25.36
CA HIS A 27 1.93 -12.55 25.01
C HIS A 27 2.73 -12.98 23.78
N MET A 28 2.81 -12.14 22.75
CA MET A 28 3.65 -12.42 21.58
C MET A 28 5.13 -12.54 21.96
N GLN A 29 5.65 -11.64 22.82
CA GLN A 29 7.04 -11.71 23.31
C GLN A 29 7.32 -12.99 24.10
N LYS A 30 6.37 -13.45 24.91
CA LYS A 30 6.47 -14.74 25.62
C LYS A 30 6.57 -15.91 24.64
N MET A 31 5.77 -15.90 23.57
CA MET A 31 5.80 -16.94 22.53
C MET A 31 7.08 -16.93 21.70
N ILE A 32 7.67 -15.75 21.46
CA ILE A 32 8.96 -15.62 20.77
C ILE A 32 10.09 -16.18 21.65
N THR A 33 10.06 -15.85 22.94
CA THR A 33 11.12 -16.25 23.90
C THR A 33 11.06 -17.74 24.22
N ASN A 34 9.84 -18.28 24.36
CA ASN A 34 9.63 -19.68 24.69
C ASN A 34 8.45 -20.25 23.87
N PRO A 35 8.71 -20.71 22.62
CA PRO A 35 7.67 -21.25 21.76
C PRO A 35 7.07 -22.55 22.31
N ASP A 36 7.80 -23.27 23.17
CA ASP A 36 7.33 -24.50 23.78
C ASP A 36 6.09 -24.30 24.65
N ILE A 37 5.74 -23.05 25.02
CA ILE A 37 4.47 -22.72 25.70
C ILE A 37 3.26 -23.03 24.81
N LEU A 38 3.40 -22.94 23.49
CA LEU A 38 2.34 -23.22 22.52
C LEU A 38 2.49 -24.61 21.88
N ILE A 39 3.72 -25.07 21.64
CA ILE A 39 3.99 -26.25 20.80
C ILE A 39 4.83 -27.33 21.48
N GLY A 40 5.11 -27.21 22.78
CA GLY A 40 5.93 -28.15 23.52
C GLY A 40 5.36 -29.57 23.49
N LYS A 41 6.24 -30.56 23.31
CA LYS A 41 5.84 -31.98 23.18
C LYS A 41 5.27 -32.57 24.48
N ASP A 42 5.64 -32.00 25.62
CA ASP A 42 5.23 -32.45 26.96
C ASP A 42 4.04 -31.65 27.52
N LEU A 43 3.39 -30.82 26.70
CA LEU A 43 2.22 -30.06 27.12
C LEU A 43 1.04 -30.98 27.38
N ASP A 44 0.49 -30.91 28.59
CA ASP A 44 -0.82 -31.48 28.86
C ASP A 44 -1.87 -30.71 28.06
N PHE A 45 -2.46 -31.37 27.06
CA PHE A 45 -3.46 -30.78 26.19
C PHE A 45 -4.66 -30.20 26.98
N SER A 46 -5.08 -30.84 28.08
CA SER A 46 -6.18 -30.33 28.91
C SER A 46 -5.88 -28.97 29.54
N GLU A 47 -4.61 -28.70 29.84
CA GLU A 47 -4.17 -27.52 30.60
C GLU A 47 -3.42 -26.49 29.73
N SER A 48 -3.01 -26.89 28.52
CA SER A 48 -2.30 -26.07 27.52
C SER A 48 -2.90 -24.68 27.31
N HIS A 49 -4.23 -24.59 27.36
CA HIS A 49 -4.97 -23.36 27.12
C HIS A 49 -4.62 -22.25 28.12
N LYS A 50 -4.24 -22.59 29.36
CA LYS A 50 -3.92 -21.62 30.42
C LYS A 50 -2.70 -20.75 30.09
N THR A 51 -1.71 -21.32 29.42
CA THR A 51 -0.48 -20.62 29.06
C THR A 51 -0.44 -20.25 27.58
N ALA A 52 -1.10 -21.03 26.73
CA ALA A 52 -1.06 -20.84 25.28
C ALA A 52 -2.02 -19.76 24.78
N THR A 53 -3.17 -19.59 25.42
CA THR A 53 -4.16 -18.57 25.02
C THR A 53 -3.93 -17.27 25.77
N LEU A 54 -4.26 -16.14 25.13
CA LEU A 54 -4.12 -14.80 25.73
C LEU A 54 -4.93 -14.64 27.02
N ASP A 55 -6.16 -15.15 27.03
CA ASP A 55 -7.10 -14.99 28.14
C ASP A 55 -7.07 -16.17 29.13
N GLY A 56 -6.27 -17.21 28.86
CA GLY A 56 -6.28 -18.46 29.62
C GLY A 56 -7.57 -19.27 29.48
N GLU A 57 -8.41 -18.96 28.48
CA GLU A 57 -9.67 -19.66 28.22
C GLU A 57 -9.46 -20.92 27.38
N LYS A 58 -10.37 -21.90 27.49
CA LYS A 58 -10.31 -23.14 26.71
C LYS A 58 -10.32 -22.87 25.20
N TRP A 59 -9.64 -23.73 24.45
CA TRP A 59 -9.67 -23.73 22.99
C TRP A 59 -11.11 -23.78 22.47
N GLN A 60 -11.46 -22.90 21.53
CA GLN A 60 -12.79 -22.86 20.93
C GLN A 60 -13.15 -24.18 20.22
N ASN A 61 -12.18 -24.79 19.56
CA ASN A 61 -12.34 -26.10 18.92
C ASN A 61 -11.19 -27.03 19.32
N PRO A 62 -11.30 -27.75 20.44
CA PRO A 62 -10.24 -28.63 20.93
C PRO A 62 -9.89 -29.75 19.93
N ALA A 63 -10.86 -30.23 19.14
CA ALA A 63 -10.62 -31.29 18.17
C ALA A 63 -9.66 -30.84 17.05
N VAL A 64 -9.83 -29.61 16.56
CA VAL A 64 -8.93 -29.02 15.55
C VAL A 64 -7.55 -28.79 16.13
N VAL A 65 -7.47 -28.20 17.33
CA VAL A 65 -6.19 -27.94 17.98
C VAL A 65 -5.41 -29.24 18.18
N LYS A 66 -6.06 -30.30 18.67
CA LYS A 66 -5.44 -31.63 18.79
C LYS A 66 -4.84 -32.13 17.47
N LYS A 67 -5.55 -31.99 16.36
CA LYS A 67 -5.04 -32.39 15.04
C LYS A 67 -3.83 -31.57 14.60
N ILE A 68 -3.77 -30.29 14.95
CA ILE A 68 -2.60 -29.45 14.71
C ILE A 68 -1.42 -29.97 15.54
N PHE A 69 -1.61 -30.27 16.83
CA PHE A 69 -0.58 -30.85 17.68
C PHE A 69 -0.05 -32.19 17.14
N ASP A 70 -0.93 -33.06 16.63
CA ASP A 70 -0.52 -34.32 15.98
C ASP A 70 0.36 -34.08 14.73
N LEU A 71 0.15 -32.95 14.02
CA LEU A 71 0.86 -32.61 12.80
C LEU A 71 2.21 -31.93 13.04
N ILE A 72 2.35 -31.13 14.11
CA ILE A 72 3.58 -30.37 14.43
C ILE A 72 4.85 -31.24 14.37
N PRO A 73 4.90 -32.47 14.92
CA PRO A 73 6.09 -33.32 14.85
C PRO A 73 6.56 -33.66 13.43
N THR A 74 5.65 -33.61 12.44
CA THR A 74 5.97 -33.87 11.03
C THR A 74 6.54 -32.63 10.31
N LEU A 75 6.41 -31.45 10.91
CA LEU A 75 6.79 -30.17 10.33
C LEU A 75 8.11 -29.66 10.94
N THR A 76 9.23 -29.99 10.30
CA THR A 76 10.59 -29.69 10.80
C THR A 76 10.86 -28.20 11.05
N HIS A 77 10.24 -27.30 10.28
CA HIS A 77 10.47 -25.85 10.36
C HIS A 77 9.35 -25.08 11.07
N PHE A 78 8.35 -25.76 11.62
CA PHE A 78 7.16 -25.10 12.20
C PHE A 78 7.53 -24.13 13.33
N CYS A 79 8.41 -24.55 14.23
CA CYS A 79 8.87 -23.70 15.34
C CYS A 79 9.53 -22.40 14.85
N ASN A 80 10.43 -22.50 13.85
CA ASN A 80 11.11 -21.34 13.30
C ASN A 80 10.13 -20.38 12.60
N LEU A 81 9.16 -20.92 11.86
CA LEU A 81 8.11 -20.14 11.21
C LEU A 81 7.20 -19.44 12.22
N LEU A 82 6.84 -20.14 13.31
CA LEU A 82 6.03 -19.57 14.39
C LEU A 82 6.74 -18.40 15.06
N ILE A 83 8.04 -18.54 15.36
CA ILE A 83 8.85 -17.44 15.91
C ILE A 83 8.93 -16.28 14.93
N ALA A 84 9.20 -16.54 13.64
CA ALA A 84 9.28 -15.49 12.63
C ALA A 84 7.94 -14.74 12.48
N PHE A 85 6.82 -15.47 12.49
CA PHE A 85 5.48 -14.92 12.49
C PHE A 85 5.25 -13.99 13.68
N PHE A 86 5.53 -14.44 14.91
CA PHE A 86 5.31 -13.60 16.09
C PHE A 86 6.26 -12.41 16.16
N LYS A 87 7.50 -12.53 15.66
CA LYS A 87 8.41 -11.38 15.55
C LYS A 87 7.85 -10.30 14.63
N GLY A 88 7.40 -10.68 13.43
CA GLY A 88 6.76 -9.74 12.50
C GLY A 88 5.48 -9.14 13.09
N ALA A 89 4.61 -9.98 13.66
CA ALA A 89 3.38 -9.53 14.30
C ALA A 89 3.63 -8.58 15.47
N ALA A 90 4.61 -8.87 16.34
CA ALA A 90 4.95 -8.00 17.46
C ALA A 90 5.46 -6.64 17.00
N GLN A 91 6.33 -6.60 15.99
CA GLN A 91 6.84 -5.35 15.41
C GLN A 91 5.70 -4.51 14.82
N THR A 92 4.82 -5.10 14.01
CA THR A 92 3.68 -4.37 13.44
C THR A 92 2.71 -3.92 14.52
N TRP A 93 2.49 -4.75 15.55
CA TRP A 93 1.62 -4.39 16.66
C TRP A 93 2.16 -3.20 17.46
N GLU A 94 3.47 -3.14 17.70
CA GLU A 94 4.12 -1.99 18.34
C GLU A 94 3.87 -0.70 17.56
N CYS A 95 4.04 -0.72 16.23
CA CYS A 95 3.71 0.43 15.38
C CYS A 95 2.23 0.82 15.51
N PHE A 96 1.32 -0.16 15.45
CA PHE A 96 -0.12 0.06 15.51
C PHE A 96 -0.60 0.57 16.88
N THR A 97 0.11 0.24 17.97
CA THR A 97 -0.28 0.59 19.33
C THR A 97 0.61 1.66 19.95
N SER A 98 1.45 2.32 19.15
CA SER A 98 2.39 3.36 19.60
C SER A 98 1.67 4.52 20.30
N GLU A 99 0.49 4.91 19.83
CA GLU A 99 -0.33 5.97 20.44
C GLU A 99 -0.87 5.60 21.84
N PHE A 100 -0.96 4.30 22.15
CA PHE A 100 -1.38 3.78 23.46
C PHE A 100 -0.20 3.56 24.43
N ALA A 101 1.05 3.75 23.98
CA ALA A 101 2.21 3.61 24.85
C ALA A 101 2.23 4.73 25.90
N PRO A 102 2.93 4.55 27.04
CA PRO A 102 3.05 5.61 28.05
C PRO A 102 3.63 6.90 27.44
N GLY A 103 2.91 8.01 27.59
CA GLY A 103 3.27 9.29 26.94
C GLY A 103 2.91 9.37 25.45
N GLY A 104 2.13 8.42 24.94
CA GLY A 104 1.50 8.48 23.62
C GLY A 104 0.24 9.36 23.65
N LEU A 105 -0.21 9.79 22.46
CA LEU A 105 -1.31 10.74 22.32
C LEU A 105 -2.63 10.26 22.97
N ILE A 106 -2.90 8.94 22.94
CA ILE A 106 -4.09 8.37 23.59
C ILE A 106 -3.89 8.22 25.10
N ASP A 107 -2.68 7.88 25.54
CA ASP A 107 -2.36 7.75 26.98
C ASP A 107 -2.43 9.11 27.70
N GLU A 108 -1.94 10.17 27.06
CA GLU A 108 -1.99 11.54 27.58
C GLU A 108 -3.38 12.17 27.52
N ALA A 109 -4.27 11.68 26.65
CA ALA A 109 -5.63 12.20 26.52
C ALA A 109 -6.40 12.06 27.83
N THR A 110 -7.08 13.12 28.22
CA THR A 110 -7.95 13.15 29.40
C THR A 110 -9.17 12.26 29.20
N ALA A 111 -9.82 11.87 30.30
CA ALA A 111 -11.05 11.06 30.24
C ALA A 111 -12.15 11.77 29.43
N GLU A 112 -12.25 13.10 29.54
CA GLU A 112 -13.22 13.92 28.81
C GLU A 112 -12.93 13.91 27.30
N GLU A 113 -11.67 14.05 26.88
CA GLU A 113 -11.28 13.99 25.47
C GLU A 113 -11.54 12.60 24.88
N ARG A 114 -11.27 11.54 25.63
CA ARG A 114 -11.57 10.17 25.18
C ARG A 114 -13.07 9.96 25.03
N GLU A 115 -13.89 10.47 25.95
CA GLU A 115 -15.35 10.39 25.84
C GLU A 115 -15.88 11.19 24.65
N LEU A 116 -15.34 12.38 24.38
CA LEU A 116 -15.69 13.18 23.20
C LEU A 116 -15.31 12.46 21.89
N ALA A 117 -14.14 11.82 21.87
CA ALA A 117 -13.64 11.02 20.75
C ALA A 117 -14.03 9.54 20.86
N PHE A 118 -15.27 9.25 21.32
CA PHE A 118 -15.74 7.89 21.49
C PHE A 118 -15.65 7.10 20.17
N MET A 119 -14.93 5.98 20.22
CA MET A 119 -14.86 5.02 19.11
C MET A 119 -15.26 3.63 19.60
N PRO A 120 -16.08 2.88 18.84
CA PRO A 120 -16.42 1.50 19.19
C PRO A 120 -15.17 0.62 19.20
N ALA A 121 -15.14 -0.35 20.11
CA ALA A 121 -14.01 -1.26 20.28
C ALA A 121 -13.84 -2.22 19.10
N ALA A 122 -14.89 -2.46 18.31
CA ALA A 122 -14.80 -3.21 17.06
C ALA A 122 -15.18 -2.33 15.86
N ASN A 123 -14.57 -2.63 14.71
CA ASN A 123 -14.95 -2.02 13.43
C ASN A 123 -16.18 -2.72 12.80
N ASP A 124 -16.81 -3.67 13.50
CA ASP A 124 -17.90 -4.51 13.01
C ASP A 124 -19.08 -3.68 12.47
N GLU A 125 -19.41 -2.54 13.11
CA GLU A 125 -20.48 -1.63 12.64
C GLU A 125 -20.13 -0.97 11.30
N ASN A 126 -18.89 -0.46 11.15
CA ASN A 126 -18.44 0.16 9.92
C ASN A 126 -18.30 -0.86 8.78
N GLU A 127 -17.81 -2.06 9.08
CA GLU A 127 -17.75 -3.18 8.13
C GLU A 127 -19.16 -3.61 7.69
N GLY A 128 -20.10 -3.67 8.63
CA GLY A 128 -21.52 -3.94 8.37
C GLY A 128 -22.17 -2.87 7.50
N LEU A 129 -21.89 -1.59 7.76
CA LEU A 129 -22.36 -0.45 6.98
C LEU A 129 -21.76 -0.42 5.57
N LEU A 130 -20.47 -0.72 5.42
CA LEU A 130 -19.84 -0.82 4.11
C LEU A 130 -20.43 -2.00 3.31
N GLY A 131 -20.64 -3.14 3.97
CA GLY A 131 -21.29 -4.30 3.36
C GLY A 131 -22.73 -4.04 2.96
N SER A 132 -23.50 -3.30 3.77
CA SER A 132 -24.87 -2.91 3.43
C SER A 132 -24.90 -1.87 2.31
N PHE A 133 -23.99 -0.89 2.33
CA PHE A 133 -23.80 0.09 1.25
C PHE A 133 -23.48 -0.60 -0.08
N ARG A 134 -22.53 -1.54 -0.11
CA ARG A 134 -22.19 -2.31 -1.32
C ARG A 134 -23.41 -3.04 -1.86
N ARG A 135 -24.17 -3.74 -1.00
CA ARG A 135 -25.42 -4.40 -1.42
C ARG A 135 -26.45 -3.41 -1.96
N LEU A 136 -26.63 -2.27 -1.30
CA LEU A 136 -27.56 -1.22 -1.74
C LEU A 136 -27.18 -0.71 -3.14
N MET A 137 -25.90 -0.41 -3.37
CA MET A 137 -25.40 0.04 -4.67
C MET A 137 -25.54 -1.02 -5.76
N HIS A 138 -25.44 -2.30 -5.43
CA HIS A 138 -25.70 -3.37 -6.40
C HIS A 138 -27.17 -3.42 -6.84
N TYR A 139 -28.12 -3.26 -5.91
CA TYR A 139 -29.55 -3.27 -6.24
C TYR A 139 -30.03 -1.93 -6.82
N GLN A 140 -29.41 -0.83 -6.44
CA GLN A 140 -29.77 0.53 -6.81
C GLN A 140 -28.53 1.32 -7.27
N PRO A 141 -27.97 1.00 -8.45
CA PRO A 141 -26.72 1.61 -8.93
C PRO A 141 -26.86 3.09 -9.28
N GLN A 142 -28.08 3.58 -9.47
CA GLN A 142 -28.36 5.00 -9.73
C GLN A 142 -28.40 5.84 -8.46
N LEU A 143 -28.40 5.22 -7.28
CA LEU A 143 -28.40 5.94 -6.02
C LEU A 143 -27.09 6.71 -5.86
N THR A 144 -27.17 7.88 -5.26
CA THR A 144 -26.00 8.73 -5.00
C THR A 144 -25.46 8.45 -3.60
N LEU A 145 -24.20 8.77 -3.33
CA LEU A 145 -23.67 8.59 -1.97
C LEU A 145 -24.40 9.50 -0.98
N LEU A 146 -24.79 10.71 -1.40
CA LEU A 146 -25.61 11.60 -0.59
C LEU A 146 -26.95 10.97 -0.22
N SER A 147 -27.63 10.34 -1.20
CA SER A 147 -28.88 9.62 -0.95
C SER A 147 -28.69 8.38 -0.08
N CYS A 148 -27.57 7.65 -0.21
CA CYS A 148 -27.24 6.53 0.68
C CYS A 148 -27.12 7.02 2.12
N ASN A 149 -26.32 8.07 2.34
CA ASN A 149 -26.11 8.64 3.67
C ASN A 149 -27.40 9.19 4.28
N ALA A 150 -28.23 9.85 3.46
CA ALA A 150 -29.54 10.34 3.89
C ALA A 150 -30.46 9.18 4.31
N LEU A 151 -30.49 8.09 3.54
CA LEU A 151 -31.30 6.90 3.85
C LEU A 151 -30.83 6.22 5.15
N ILE A 152 -29.52 6.05 5.32
CA ILE A 152 -28.93 5.48 6.54
C ILE A 152 -29.28 6.35 7.75
N THR A 153 -29.14 7.67 7.61
CA THR A 153 -29.47 8.63 8.69
C THR A 153 -30.95 8.62 9.03
N PHE A 154 -31.82 8.55 8.02
CA PHE A 154 -33.27 8.48 8.16
C PHE A 154 -33.70 7.29 9.03
N TYR A 155 -33.15 6.10 8.75
CA TYR A 155 -33.45 4.91 9.55
C TYR A 155 -32.78 4.93 10.93
N ARG A 156 -31.51 5.37 11.01
CA ARG A 156 -30.76 5.41 12.27
C ARG A 156 -31.39 6.35 13.30
N ASN A 157 -31.88 7.49 12.85
CA ASN A 157 -32.51 8.50 13.71
C ASN A 157 -34.02 8.26 13.93
N ASN A 158 -34.56 7.14 13.42
CA ASN A 158 -35.98 6.83 13.46
C ASN A 158 -36.86 7.99 12.94
N THR A 159 -36.38 8.66 11.87
CA THR A 159 -37.04 9.83 11.31
C THR A 159 -38.44 9.50 10.79
N GLU A 160 -38.69 8.26 10.37
CA GLU A 160 -40.02 7.78 9.99
C GLU A 160 -41.04 7.93 11.14
N ALA A 161 -40.69 7.47 12.35
CA ALA A 161 -41.58 7.60 13.51
C ALA A 161 -41.80 9.08 13.89
N PHE A 162 -40.74 9.89 13.80
CA PHE A 162 -40.86 11.33 14.01
C PHE A 162 -41.80 11.99 13.00
N MET A 163 -41.66 11.67 11.71
CA MET A 163 -42.54 12.19 10.66
C MET A 163 -43.99 11.74 10.88
N ALA A 164 -44.21 10.48 11.26
CA ALA A 164 -45.55 9.97 11.54
C ALA A 164 -46.21 10.66 12.75
N GLU A 165 -45.43 11.05 13.77
CA GLU A 165 -45.95 11.75 14.95
C GLU A 165 -46.15 13.25 14.72
N LYS A 166 -45.24 13.91 13.98
CA LYS A 166 -45.20 15.37 13.86
C LYS A 166 -45.84 15.91 12.59
N PHE A 167 -45.89 15.14 11.51
CA PHE A 167 -46.47 15.62 10.24
C PHE A 167 -47.92 15.17 10.19
N THR A 168 -48.77 16.00 10.75
CA THR A 168 -50.22 15.76 10.82
C THR A 168 -50.96 16.30 9.60
N GLU A 169 -50.35 17.24 8.87
CA GLU A 169 -50.95 17.90 7.71
C GLU A 169 -50.22 17.53 6.43
N GLU A 170 -50.96 17.49 5.31
CA GLU A 170 -50.38 17.21 3.98
C GLU A 170 -49.38 18.30 3.55
N GLU A 171 -49.54 19.52 4.08
CA GLU A 171 -48.69 20.67 3.78
C GLU A 171 -47.23 20.47 4.28
N ASP A 172 -47.04 19.74 5.38
CA ASP A 172 -45.72 19.42 5.94
C ASP A 172 -44.89 18.57 4.96
N TYR A 173 -45.54 17.57 4.35
CA TYR A 173 -44.90 16.72 3.33
C TYR A 173 -44.61 17.51 2.05
N GLN A 174 -45.54 18.37 1.61
CA GLN A 174 -45.33 19.21 0.42
C GLN A 174 -44.16 20.18 0.60
N TYR A 175 -44.01 20.75 1.80
CA TYR A 175 -42.89 21.63 2.12
C TYR A 175 -41.53 20.91 1.99
N ILE A 176 -41.42 19.69 2.52
CA ILE A 176 -40.18 18.90 2.44
C ILE A 176 -39.89 18.44 1.02
N TYR A 177 -40.91 18.04 0.25
CA TYR A 177 -40.71 17.71 -1.17
C TYR A 177 -40.19 18.91 -1.96
N LYS A 178 -40.65 20.12 -1.63
CA LYS A 178 -40.12 21.35 -2.23
C LYS A 178 -38.65 21.55 -1.87
N LEU A 179 -38.29 21.45 -0.58
CA LEU A 179 -36.90 21.56 -0.11
C LEU A 179 -35.98 20.52 -0.77
N GLY A 180 -36.42 19.26 -0.86
CA GLY A 180 -35.64 18.18 -1.49
C GLY A 180 -35.35 18.44 -2.98
N ARG A 181 -36.29 19.07 -3.70
CA ARG A 181 -36.08 19.46 -5.10
C ARG A 181 -35.08 20.62 -5.23
N GLU A 182 -35.11 21.56 -4.31
CA GLU A 182 -34.20 22.71 -4.27
C GLU A 182 -32.76 22.30 -3.89
N ALA A 183 -32.60 21.28 -3.05
CA ALA A 183 -31.30 20.80 -2.56
C ALA A 183 -30.50 19.93 -3.55
N ASN A 184 -31.09 19.48 -4.66
CA ASN A 184 -30.53 18.43 -5.54
C ASN A 184 -29.32 18.87 -6.42
N GLY A 185 -28.66 19.97 -6.07
CA GLY A 185 -27.51 20.53 -6.80
C GLY A 185 -26.14 20.06 -6.30
N GLU A 186 -26.03 19.64 -5.03
CA GLU A 186 -24.75 19.33 -4.39
C GLU A 186 -24.07 18.10 -5.00
N GLU A 187 -24.83 17.04 -5.25
CA GLU A 187 -24.30 15.84 -5.90
C GLU A 187 -23.82 16.13 -7.34
N LYS A 188 -24.49 17.03 -8.06
CA LYS A 188 -24.05 17.46 -9.39
C LYS A 188 -22.71 18.21 -9.32
N LYS A 189 -22.52 19.06 -8.31
CA LYS A 189 -21.24 19.75 -8.06
C LYS A 189 -20.14 18.75 -7.76
N ARG A 190 -20.38 17.85 -6.81
CA ARG A 190 -19.43 16.80 -6.44
C ARG A 190 -19.03 15.91 -7.62
N ARG A 191 -20.00 15.47 -8.44
CA ARG A 191 -19.69 14.67 -9.64
C ARG A 191 -18.82 15.44 -10.63
N LYS A 192 -19.07 16.74 -10.79
CA LYS A 192 -18.23 17.60 -11.63
C LYS A 192 -16.82 17.70 -11.07
N GLU A 193 -16.67 17.93 -9.77
CA GLU A 193 -15.36 17.99 -9.10
C GLU A 193 -14.57 16.69 -9.27
N LEU A 194 -15.23 15.53 -9.15
CA LEU A 194 -14.60 14.23 -9.38
C LEU A 194 -14.12 14.06 -10.82
N VAL A 195 -14.95 14.43 -11.80
CA VAL A 195 -14.58 14.38 -13.22
C VAL A 195 -13.41 15.34 -13.50
N ASP A 196 -13.50 16.59 -13.05
CA ASP A 196 -12.45 17.59 -13.23
C ASP A 196 -11.13 17.14 -12.60
N PHE A 197 -11.17 16.45 -11.45
CA PHE A 197 -9.99 15.88 -10.80
C PHE A 197 -9.40 14.70 -11.59
N HIS A 198 -10.23 13.77 -12.06
CA HIS A 198 -9.79 12.66 -12.90
C HIS A 198 -9.18 13.12 -14.22
N ASP A 199 -9.79 14.12 -14.87
CA ASP A 199 -9.31 14.69 -16.12
C ASP A 199 -7.94 15.36 -15.93
N LYS A 200 -7.72 16.06 -14.81
CA LYS A 200 -6.41 16.63 -14.45
C LYS A 200 -5.35 15.54 -14.27
N GLN A 201 -5.64 14.51 -13.47
CA GLN A 201 -4.69 13.40 -13.29
C GLN A 201 -4.37 12.70 -14.61
N GLN A 202 -5.37 12.50 -15.47
CA GLN A 202 -5.17 11.88 -16.76
C GLN A 202 -4.30 12.76 -17.67
N ALA A 203 -4.54 14.07 -17.69
CA ALA A 203 -3.72 15.02 -18.45
C ALA A 203 -2.27 15.09 -17.96
N GLU A 204 -2.04 15.00 -16.65
CA GLU A 204 -0.69 14.91 -16.07
C GLU A 204 0.00 13.61 -16.49
N LYS A 205 -0.69 12.47 -16.42
CA LYS A 205 -0.16 11.17 -16.84
C LYS A 205 0.17 11.16 -18.34
N THR A 206 -0.72 11.66 -19.20
CA THR A 206 -0.47 11.74 -20.64
C THR A 206 0.67 12.72 -20.94
N GLY A 207 0.71 13.88 -20.27
CA GLY A 207 1.80 14.85 -20.40
C GLY A 207 3.17 14.25 -20.04
N ARG A 208 3.25 13.50 -18.92
CA ARG A 208 4.47 12.76 -18.53
C ARG A 208 4.88 11.75 -19.60
N LYS A 209 3.94 10.95 -20.11
CA LYS A 209 4.20 9.97 -21.19
C LYS A 209 4.70 10.65 -22.46
N GLU A 210 4.08 11.74 -22.90
CA GLU A 210 4.52 12.48 -24.10
C GLU A 210 5.93 13.05 -23.95
N VAL A 211 6.28 13.58 -22.76
CA VAL A 211 7.63 14.08 -22.49
C VAL A 211 8.65 12.94 -22.54
N LEU A 212 8.35 11.80 -21.93
CA LEU A 212 9.19 10.61 -21.97
C LEU A 212 9.39 10.11 -23.40
N GLU A 213 8.32 10.03 -24.20
CA GLU A 213 8.39 9.62 -25.61
C GLU A 213 9.19 10.60 -26.47
N ARG A 214 9.00 11.92 -26.28
CA ARG A 214 9.80 12.94 -26.98
C ARG A 214 11.28 12.83 -26.63
N ASN A 215 11.60 12.67 -25.35
CA ASN A 215 12.97 12.52 -24.88
C ASN A 215 13.60 11.22 -25.39
N ALA A 216 12.85 10.12 -25.43
CA ALA A 216 13.29 8.84 -25.99
C ALA A 216 13.56 8.94 -27.50
N LYS A 217 12.67 9.59 -28.26
CA LYS A 217 12.86 9.85 -29.71
C LYS A 217 14.08 10.72 -29.96
N ALA A 218 14.21 11.85 -29.24
CA ALA A 218 15.37 12.73 -29.37
C ALA A 218 16.68 12.02 -29.01
N THR A 219 16.67 11.18 -27.96
CA THR A 219 17.82 10.36 -27.58
C THR A 219 18.17 9.34 -28.66
N ALA A 220 17.17 8.66 -29.25
CA ALA A 220 17.38 7.69 -30.32
C ALA A 220 17.96 8.35 -31.59
N GLU A 221 17.47 9.54 -31.96
CA GLU A 221 17.99 10.33 -33.08
C GLU A 221 19.44 10.78 -32.84
N GLN A 222 19.76 11.23 -31.62
CA GLN A 222 21.13 11.60 -31.24
C GLN A 222 22.08 10.41 -31.32
N ILE A 223 21.65 9.24 -30.84
CA ILE A 223 22.44 7.99 -30.89
C ILE A 223 22.66 7.53 -32.33
N ALA A 224 21.64 7.62 -33.20
CA ALA A 224 21.75 7.18 -34.59
C ALA A 224 22.77 7.99 -35.42
N GLN A 225 23.10 9.22 -35.01
CA GLN A 225 24.09 10.06 -35.68
C GLN A 225 25.53 9.83 -35.20
N LEU A 226 25.73 9.05 -34.13
CA LEU A 226 27.03 8.86 -33.50
C LEU A 226 27.64 7.51 -33.90
N ASP A 227 28.90 7.56 -34.35
CA ASP A 227 29.68 6.35 -34.63
C ASP A 227 30.29 5.76 -33.34
N LEU A 228 30.48 4.44 -33.32
CA LEU A 228 31.14 3.72 -32.23
C LEU A 228 32.63 4.07 -32.16
N VAL A 229 33.09 4.54 -31.00
CA VAL A 229 34.51 4.82 -30.76
C VAL A 229 35.17 3.63 -30.07
N PHE A 230 36.10 2.97 -30.77
CA PHE A 230 36.87 1.81 -30.25
C PHE A 230 38.24 2.17 -29.67
N ASP A 231 38.62 3.45 -29.66
CA ASP A 231 39.93 3.90 -29.16
C ASP A 231 39.95 4.00 -27.63
N LYS A 232 40.70 3.11 -26.97
CA LYS A 232 40.84 3.07 -25.50
C LYS A 232 41.35 4.39 -24.90
N GLU A 233 42.21 5.09 -25.63
CA GLU A 233 42.81 6.37 -25.18
C GLU A 233 41.80 7.53 -25.18
N LYS A 234 40.73 7.44 -25.98
CA LYS A 234 39.70 8.49 -26.09
C LYS A 234 38.57 8.35 -25.05
N VAL A 235 38.36 7.15 -24.50
CA VAL A 235 37.35 6.89 -23.45
C VAL A 235 37.48 7.79 -22.20
N PRO A 236 38.69 8.07 -21.65
CA PRO A 236 38.82 8.98 -20.52
C PRO A 236 38.55 10.46 -20.86
N GLU A 237 38.63 10.85 -22.14
CA GLU A 237 38.39 12.23 -22.61
C GLU A 237 36.89 12.53 -22.81
N LEU A 238 36.06 11.48 -22.99
CA LEU A 238 34.61 11.61 -23.11
C LEU A 238 33.97 12.07 -21.79
N LYS A 239 33.08 13.07 -21.88
CA LYS A 239 32.40 13.71 -20.74
C LYS A 239 30.88 13.62 -20.88
N GLY A 240 30.21 13.52 -19.73
CA GLY A 240 28.76 13.75 -19.61
C GLY A 240 27.90 12.92 -20.56
N THR A 241 27.19 13.60 -21.46
CA THR A 241 26.24 13.03 -22.43
C THR A 241 26.93 12.10 -23.42
N SER A 242 28.05 12.52 -24.03
CA SER A 242 28.78 11.71 -25.00
C SER A 242 29.27 10.37 -24.45
N LEU A 243 29.60 10.30 -23.15
CA LEU A 243 29.98 9.06 -22.48
C LEU A 243 28.78 8.11 -22.31
N LYS A 244 27.61 8.65 -21.95
CA LYS A 244 26.36 7.89 -21.82
C LYS A 244 25.83 7.43 -23.17
N ASP A 245 26.00 8.24 -24.22
CA ASP A 245 25.57 7.91 -25.57
C ASP A 245 26.43 6.78 -26.17
N GLN A 246 27.75 6.80 -25.95
CA GLN A 246 28.62 5.67 -26.30
C GLN A 246 28.24 4.40 -25.52
N LEU A 247 27.94 4.49 -24.22
CA LEU A 247 27.47 3.32 -23.45
C LEU A 247 26.18 2.71 -24.05
N ARG A 248 25.24 3.55 -24.47
CA ARG A 248 24.00 3.11 -25.13
C ARG A 248 24.27 2.51 -26.51
N LEU A 249 25.19 3.06 -27.30
CA LEU A 249 25.64 2.49 -28.58
C LEU A 249 26.23 1.09 -28.40
N PHE A 250 27.15 0.90 -27.45
CA PHE A 250 27.76 -0.40 -27.17
C PHE A 250 26.71 -1.43 -26.69
N LYS A 251 25.70 -0.99 -25.91
CA LYS A 251 24.57 -1.85 -25.54
C LYS A 251 23.73 -2.25 -26.76
N ASN A 252 23.34 -1.29 -27.61
CA ASN A 252 22.58 -1.56 -28.84
C ASN A 252 23.34 -2.46 -29.82
N ALA A 253 24.66 -2.33 -29.89
CA ALA A 253 25.55 -3.18 -30.68
C ALA A 253 25.76 -4.59 -30.09
N GLY A 254 25.13 -4.91 -28.96
CA GLY A 254 25.13 -6.26 -28.40
C GLY A 254 26.33 -6.60 -27.51
N ALA A 255 27.00 -5.60 -26.90
CA ALA A 255 28.14 -5.86 -26.02
C ALA A 255 27.76 -6.82 -24.86
N PRO A 256 28.40 -8.00 -24.72
CA PRO A 256 27.96 -9.05 -23.80
C PRO A 256 27.94 -8.64 -22.32
N ASN A 257 28.82 -7.70 -21.94
CA ASN A 257 28.95 -7.17 -20.59
C ASN A 257 27.83 -6.17 -20.21
N LEU A 258 27.07 -5.65 -21.18
CA LEU A 258 26.03 -4.63 -20.98
C LEU A 258 24.60 -5.17 -21.21
N GLN A 259 24.46 -6.43 -21.58
CA GLN A 259 23.17 -7.09 -21.81
C GLN A 259 22.54 -7.65 -20.53
N LYS A 260 23.35 -8.03 -19.53
CA LYS A 260 22.87 -8.58 -18.26
C LYS A 260 22.92 -7.53 -17.16
N GLY A 261 21.75 -7.10 -16.67
CA GLY A 261 21.59 -6.25 -15.50
C GLY A 261 21.37 -4.76 -15.79
N PRO A 262 21.17 -3.94 -14.73
CA PRO A 262 20.96 -2.50 -14.85
C PRO A 262 22.20 -1.77 -15.37
N MET A 263 21.99 -0.69 -16.11
CA MET A 263 23.09 0.11 -16.66
C MET A 263 23.89 0.80 -15.53
N PRO A 264 25.24 0.84 -15.61
CA PRO A 264 26.06 1.53 -14.63
C PRO A 264 25.75 3.05 -14.62
N ILE A 265 25.53 3.60 -13.43
CA ILE A 265 25.14 5.02 -13.23
C ILE A 265 26.38 5.90 -12.97
N LYS A 266 27.36 5.38 -12.22
CA LYS A 266 28.56 6.14 -11.84
C LYS A 266 29.53 6.24 -13.01
N VAL A 267 30.11 7.43 -13.20
CA VAL A 267 31.04 7.73 -14.32
C VAL A 267 32.22 6.77 -14.39
N ALA A 268 32.77 6.36 -13.24
CA ALA A 268 33.88 5.41 -13.18
C ALA A 268 33.48 4.02 -13.71
N ASP A 269 32.28 3.55 -13.34
CA ASP A 269 31.75 2.25 -13.74
C ASP A 269 31.40 2.24 -15.24
N ILE A 270 30.88 3.35 -15.77
CA ILE A 270 30.61 3.53 -17.21
C ILE A 270 31.92 3.42 -18.02
N ARG A 271 32.97 4.12 -17.58
CA ARG A 271 34.28 4.09 -18.27
C ARG A 271 34.88 2.69 -18.25
N LYS A 272 34.79 2.00 -17.10
CA LYS A 272 35.26 0.63 -16.98
C LYS A 272 34.50 -0.31 -17.91
N ALA A 273 33.18 -0.22 -17.94
CA ALA A 273 32.34 -1.05 -18.80
C ALA A 273 32.63 -0.83 -20.31
N LEU A 274 32.92 0.41 -20.71
CA LEU A 274 33.34 0.73 -22.08
C LEU A 274 34.72 0.14 -22.42
N VAL A 275 35.70 0.27 -21.52
CA VAL A 275 37.04 -0.32 -21.71
C VAL A 275 36.95 -1.84 -21.79
N ASP A 276 36.18 -2.48 -20.89
CA ASP A 276 35.96 -3.93 -20.90
C ASP A 276 35.27 -4.38 -22.20
N ALA A 277 34.30 -3.62 -22.72
CA ALA A 277 33.64 -3.92 -24.00
C ALA A 277 34.61 -3.78 -25.19
N ILE A 278 35.46 -2.76 -25.21
CA ILE A 278 36.50 -2.59 -26.23
C ILE A 278 37.53 -3.72 -26.15
N ASP A 279 37.94 -4.13 -24.94
CA ASP A 279 38.82 -5.27 -24.72
C ASP A 279 38.23 -6.56 -25.31
N LEU A 280 36.94 -6.82 -25.06
CA LEU A 280 36.20 -7.96 -25.61
C LEU A 280 36.11 -7.94 -27.14
N HIS A 281 36.02 -6.75 -27.75
CA HIS A 281 36.10 -6.59 -29.20
C HIS A 281 37.51 -6.88 -29.73
N THR A 282 38.53 -6.30 -29.12
CA THR A 282 39.94 -6.47 -29.54
C THR A 282 40.44 -7.91 -29.37
N ASN A 283 39.90 -8.63 -28.39
CA ASN A 283 40.20 -10.05 -28.15
C ASN A 283 39.40 -11.01 -29.07
N GLY A 284 38.52 -10.48 -29.93
CA GLY A 284 37.72 -11.26 -30.89
C GLY A 284 36.54 -12.04 -30.28
N THR A 285 36.31 -11.89 -28.98
CA THR A 285 35.18 -12.50 -28.24
C THR A 285 33.84 -11.82 -28.50
N TRP A 286 33.85 -10.57 -28.97
CA TRP A 286 32.68 -9.83 -29.43
C TRP A 286 32.96 -9.27 -30.82
N LYS A 287 32.03 -9.49 -31.75
CA LYS A 287 32.06 -8.94 -33.11
C LYS A 287 30.82 -8.09 -33.32
N LEU A 288 31.00 -6.96 -33.99
CA LEU A 288 29.88 -6.18 -34.50
C LEU A 288 29.11 -7.04 -35.49
N VAL A 289 27.81 -7.16 -35.27
CA VAL A 289 26.91 -7.81 -36.23
C VAL A 289 26.78 -6.86 -37.41
N GLN A 290 27.54 -7.09 -38.48
CA GLN A 290 27.21 -6.59 -39.81
C GLN A 290 27.37 -7.71 -40.84
N ASP A 291 26.25 -7.99 -41.50
CA ASP A 291 26.05 -8.72 -42.75
C ASP A 291 26.47 -10.19 -42.81
N GLU A 292 25.76 -11.06 -42.10
CA GLU A 292 25.36 -12.35 -42.69
C GLU A 292 23.83 -12.43 -42.68
N GLU A 293 23.23 -12.54 -43.88
CA GLU A 293 21.83 -12.85 -44.10
C GLU A 293 21.43 -14.14 -43.36
N SER A 294 20.14 -14.25 -43.02
CA SER A 294 19.43 -15.35 -42.30
C SER A 294 19.42 -15.17 -40.77
N GLU A 295 18.31 -15.11 -40.06
CA GLU A 295 16.91 -15.43 -40.32
C GLU A 295 16.04 -14.52 -39.45
N THR A 296 14.94 -14.03 -40.01
CA THR A 296 13.87 -13.36 -39.26
C THR A 296 13.21 -14.36 -38.31
N GLU A 297 13.60 -14.38 -37.05
CA GLU A 297 12.72 -14.86 -35.98
C GLU A 297 11.92 -13.66 -35.46
N HIS A 298 10.65 -13.62 -35.85
CA HIS A 298 9.63 -12.79 -35.22
C HIS A 298 9.53 -13.19 -33.75
N ILE A 299 10.26 -12.49 -32.88
CA ILE A 299 9.98 -12.51 -31.45
C ILE A 299 8.75 -11.63 -31.24
N ASN A 300 7.63 -12.32 -31.02
CA ASN A 300 6.37 -11.75 -30.59
C ASN A 300 6.61 -10.85 -29.37
N LEU A 301 6.47 -9.53 -29.53
CA LEU A 301 6.17 -8.65 -28.41
C LEU A 301 4.72 -8.95 -28.00
N SER A 302 4.53 -9.97 -27.17
CA SER A 302 3.34 -10.03 -26.35
C SER A 302 3.48 -8.98 -25.25
N GLU A 303 2.58 -8.00 -25.30
CA GLU A 303 2.22 -7.13 -24.20
C GLU A 303 2.03 -7.97 -22.93
N GLU A 304 2.98 -7.88 -22.00
CA GLU A 304 2.67 -8.10 -20.58
C GLU A 304 2.36 -6.73 -20.00
N GLU A 305 1.06 -6.43 -19.94
CA GLU A 305 0.50 -5.49 -18.98
C GLU A 305 0.85 -6.01 -17.58
N GLY A 306 1.96 -5.50 -17.03
CA GLY A 306 2.23 -5.52 -15.61
C GLY A 306 1.68 -4.25 -15.00
N ASP A 307 0.52 -4.36 -14.34
CA ASP A 307 0.09 -3.42 -13.31
C ASP A 307 1.16 -3.40 -12.21
N GLU A 308 2.18 -2.56 -12.36
CA GLU A 308 3.03 -2.15 -11.24
C GLU A 308 2.33 -0.96 -10.59
N GLU A 309 1.68 -1.24 -9.46
CA GLU A 309 1.29 -0.24 -8.47
C GLU A 309 2.56 0.56 -8.10
N ASP A 310 2.65 1.80 -8.58
CA ASP A 310 3.74 2.73 -8.23
C ASP A 310 3.75 2.90 -6.70
N GLU A 311 4.72 2.27 -6.06
CA GLU A 311 5.15 2.61 -4.70
C GLU A 311 5.63 4.07 -4.69
N GLU A 312 5.03 4.81 -3.79
CA GLU A 312 5.23 6.22 -3.48
C GLU A 312 6.67 6.45 -2.96
N ASP A 313 7.63 6.63 -3.86
CA ASP A 313 8.99 7.05 -3.48
C ASP A 313 9.13 8.58 -3.52
N GLY A 314 9.16 9.14 -2.32
CA GLY A 314 9.28 10.56 -2.03
C GLY A 314 10.50 11.22 -2.64
N TRP A 315 10.26 12.38 -3.23
CA TRP A 315 11.27 13.41 -3.41
C TRP A 315 10.80 14.66 -2.67
N GLU A 316 11.42 14.88 -1.52
CA GLU A 316 11.43 16.13 -0.78
C GLU A 316 12.07 17.20 -1.67
N ASP A 317 11.27 18.11 -2.23
CA ASP A 317 11.77 19.40 -2.68
C ASP A 317 11.85 20.34 -1.47
N ILE A 318 13.00 20.25 -0.79
CA ILE A 318 13.58 21.33 -0.02
C ILE A 318 13.93 22.43 -1.02
N GLU A 319 13.31 23.60 -0.90
CA GLU A 319 13.93 24.92 -1.08
C GLU A 319 12.86 26.02 -0.90
N ASP A 320 12.72 26.54 0.32
CA ASP A 320 12.26 27.93 0.50
C ASP A 320 12.77 28.49 1.84
N TYR A 321 13.92 29.16 1.79
CA TYR A 321 14.39 30.09 2.81
C TYR A 321 15.07 31.26 2.10
N GLU A 322 14.35 32.38 2.02
CA GLU A 322 14.79 33.73 2.38
C GLU A 322 13.98 34.79 1.62
N SER A 323 13.10 35.49 2.32
CA SER A 323 13.23 36.93 2.49
C SER A 323 12.17 37.43 3.46
N GLU A 324 12.59 37.68 4.71
CA GLU A 324 11.93 38.63 5.59
C GLU A 324 11.96 40.00 4.92
N SER A 325 10.79 40.62 4.77
CA SER A 325 10.69 42.07 4.62
C SER A 325 9.73 42.59 5.68
N GLU A 326 10.31 43.18 6.72
CA GLU A 326 9.69 44.16 7.58
C GLU A 326 8.99 45.24 6.74
N SER A 327 7.77 45.63 7.12
CA SER A 327 7.40 47.05 7.22
C SER A 327 6.01 47.23 7.83
N GLU A 328 6.04 47.88 9.00
CA GLU A 328 5.05 48.80 9.63
C GLU A 328 3.76 48.24 10.24
#